data_AF-A0A6I9Z0U4-F1
#
_entry.id   AF-A0A6I9Z0U4-F1
#
_cell.length_a   1.000
_cell.length_b   1.000
_cell.length_c   1.000
_cell.angle_alpha   90.00
_cell.angle_beta   90.00
_cell.angle_gamma   90.00
#
_symmetry.space_group_name_H-M   'P 1'
#
loop_
_entity.id
_entity.type
_entity.pdbx_description
1 polymer ?
#
loop_
_entity_poly.entity_id
_entity_poly.type
_entity_poly.pdbx_seq_one_letter_code
_entity_poly.pdbx_strand_id
1 'polypeptide(L)'
;MAVIVESRPELVGKRFLCAAAGGEEPRVDGRWRAGVIRTVSHRDSRSPELSVYVEFDDLEWEKREWVKVYEDFAAFLVEYQLIWAKRKDPSQSQGSKLKHIQWPALTFKPLVGKSVYSSIIAVEFLVDKQLDFLSEDSAFQPYQDDIDSLNPVLRDNPQLQEEVKIWVKEQKVQEIFMQDVQE
;
A
#
# COMPACT_ATOMS: atom_id res chain seq x y z
N MET A 1 -20.05 21.26 9.10
CA MET A 1 -19.63 20.37 8.01
C MET A 1 -18.12 20.46 7.94
N ALA A 2 -17.42 19.40 8.35
CA ALA A 2 -15.96 19.37 8.23
C ALA A 2 -15.63 19.18 6.76
N VAL A 3 -14.93 20.15 6.18
CA VAL A 3 -14.27 19.97 4.89
C VAL A 3 -13.21 18.91 5.16
N ILE A 4 -13.38 17.70 4.66
CA ILE A 4 -12.29 16.74 4.58
C ILE A 4 -11.30 17.39 3.62
N VAL A 5 -10.27 18.04 4.16
CA VAL A 5 -9.08 18.35 3.40
C VAL A 5 -8.56 17.01 2.93
N GLU A 6 -8.81 16.67 1.66
CA GLU A 6 -8.00 15.68 0.98
C GLU A 6 -6.58 16.27 0.98
N SER A 7 -5.81 15.92 2.01
CA SER A 7 -4.40 16.24 2.08
C SER A 7 -3.74 15.77 0.79
N ARG A 8 -2.88 16.62 0.23
CA ARG A 8 -2.13 16.31 -0.99
C ARG A 8 -1.36 15.02 -0.72
N PRO A 9 -1.61 13.90 -1.43
CA PRO A 9 -0.92 12.67 -1.11
C PRO A 9 0.56 12.84 -1.42
N GLU A 10 1.40 12.80 -0.37
CA GLU A 10 2.83 12.67 -0.55
C GLU A 10 3.08 11.28 -1.13
N LEU A 11 3.50 11.26 -2.40
CA LEU A 11 3.82 10.02 -3.10
C LEU A 11 5.23 9.53 -2.78
N VAL A 12 6.15 10.44 -2.47
CA VAL A 12 7.55 10.08 -2.20
C VAL A 12 7.67 9.26 -0.92
N GLY A 13 8.42 8.17 -0.99
CA GLY A 13 8.59 7.21 0.11
C GLY A 13 7.46 6.19 0.23
N LYS A 14 6.32 6.38 -0.45
CA LYS A 14 5.21 5.43 -0.40
C LYS A 14 5.51 4.17 -1.19
N ARG A 15 4.97 3.04 -0.71
CA ARG A 15 4.87 1.82 -1.52
C ARG A 15 3.84 2.00 -2.62
N PHE A 16 4.09 1.36 -3.76
CA PHE A 16 3.14 1.32 -4.87
C PHE A 16 2.95 -0.10 -5.37
N LEU A 17 1.81 -0.34 -6.00
CA LEU A 17 1.50 -1.52 -6.79
C LEU A 17 1.15 -1.07 -8.21
N CYS A 18 1.69 -1.72 -9.23
CA CYS A 18 1.34 -1.42 -10.61
C CYS A 18 1.13 -2.66 -11.46
N ALA A 19 0.33 -2.48 -12.51
CA ALA A 19 0.12 -3.45 -13.57
C ALA A 19 0.31 -2.76 -14.91
N ALA A 20 1.21 -3.29 -15.73
CA ALA A 20 1.56 -2.73 -17.03
C ALA A 20 0.34 -2.66 -17.97
N ALA A 21 0.33 -1.66 -18.87
CA ALA A 21 -0.67 -1.56 -19.91
C ALA A 21 -0.57 -2.77 -20.87
N GLY A 22 -1.62 -3.57 -20.96
CA GLY A 22 -1.65 -4.83 -21.73
C GLY A 22 -2.90 -5.02 -22.57
N GLY A 23 -3.60 -3.95 -22.94
CA GLY A 23 -4.83 -3.96 -23.74
C GLY A 23 -6.10 -4.40 -22.99
N GLU A 24 -5.97 -5.12 -21.88
CA GLU A 24 -7.07 -5.50 -20.98
C GLU A 24 -6.87 -4.87 -19.59
N GLU A 25 -7.96 -4.51 -18.91
CA GLU A 25 -7.88 -3.98 -17.55
C GLU A 25 -7.27 -5.03 -16.58
N PRO A 26 -6.39 -4.62 -15.66
CA PRO A 26 -5.66 -5.54 -14.82
C PRO A 26 -6.61 -6.24 -13.85
N ARG A 27 -6.61 -7.56 -13.90
CA ARG A 27 -7.39 -8.42 -13.03
C ARG A 27 -6.68 -8.61 -11.68
N VAL A 28 -7.44 -9.07 -10.68
CA VAL A 28 -6.92 -9.47 -9.36
C VAL A 28 -5.80 -10.51 -9.46
N ASP A 29 -5.87 -11.41 -10.44
CA ASP A 29 -4.86 -12.44 -10.75
C ASP A 29 -3.77 -11.95 -11.74
N GLY A 30 -3.70 -10.65 -12.00
CA GLY A 30 -2.71 -10.04 -12.89
C GLY A 30 -1.28 -10.12 -12.37
N ARG A 31 -0.31 -9.81 -13.25
CA ARG A 31 1.10 -9.69 -12.90
C ARG A 31 1.39 -8.34 -12.23
N TRP A 32 0.99 -8.22 -10.98
CA TRP A 32 1.30 -7.06 -10.15
C TRP A 32 2.78 -6.98 -9.84
N ARG A 33 3.32 -5.77 -9.87
CA ARG A 33 4.66 -5.45 -9.38
C ARG A 33 4.55 -4.42 -8.28
N ALA A 34 5.43 -4.53 -7.29
CA ALA A 34 5.49 -3.64 -6.14
C ALA A 34 6.83 -2.91 -6.12
N GLY A 35 6.85 -1.78 -5.41
CA GLY A 35 8.08 -1.01 -5.22
C GLY A 35 7.86 0.21 -4.35
N VAL A 36 8.86 1.09 -4.34
CA VAL A 36 8.84 2.37 -3.62
C VAL A 36 9.02 3.53 -4.59
N ILE A 37 8.23 4.58 -4.40
CA ILE A 37 8.37 5.84 -5.13
C ILE A 37 9.49 6.65 -4.50
N ARG A 38 10.55 6.94 -5.26
CA ARG A 38 11.75 7.65 -4.78
C ARG A 38 11.66 9.15 -4.99
N THR A 39 11.04 9.60 -6.08
CA THR A 39 10.79 11.02 -6.36
C THR A 39 9.66 11.17 -7.39
N VAL A 40 9.10 12.37 -7.49
CA VAL A 40 8.00 12.71 -8.41
C VAL A 40 8.35 13.95 -9.24
N SER A 41 7.89 13.96 -10.48
CA SER A 41 8.05 15.11 -11.39
C SER A 41 7.10 16.27 -11.06
N HIS A 42 5.92 15.96 -10.52
CA HIS A 42 4.86 16.91 -10.23
C HIS A 42 4.35 16.72 -8.80
N ARG A 43 4.06 17.84 -8.12
CA ARG A 43 3.43 17.82 -6.78
C ARG A 43 1.97 17.38 -6.85
N ASP A 44 1.28 17.71 -7.93
CA ASP A 44 -0.10 17.29 -8.13
C ASP A 44 -0.14 15.86 -8.68
N SER A 45 -0.59 14.93 -7.83
CA SER A 45 -0.79 13.53 -8.20
C SER A 45 -1.80 13.33 -9.34
N ARG A 46 -2.67 14.32 -9.62
CA ARG A 46 -3.70 14.27 -10.68
C ARG A 46 -3.20 14.81 -12.02
N SER A 47 -1.95 15.31 -12.09
CA SER A 47 -1.37 15.77 -13.34
C SER A 47 -1.26 14.61 -14.34
N PRO A 48 -1.79 14.73 -15.58
CA PRO A 48 -1.68 13.68 -16.59
C PRO A 48 -0.21 13.43 -17.00
N GLU A 49 0.67 14.41 -16.81
CA GLU A 49 2.11 14.33 -17.08
C GLU A 49 2.91 13.80 -15.88
N LEU A 50 2.23 13.32 -14.82
CA LEU A 50 2.90 12.76 -13.66
C LEU A 50 3.78 11.57 -14.04
N SER A 51 5.08 11.80 -13.92
CA SER A 51 6.11 10.77 -13.90
C SER A 51 6.66 10.58 -12.49
N VAL A 52 6.97 9.34 -12.13
CA VAL A 52 7.55 8.96 -10.84
C VAL A 52 8.83 8.16 -11.07
N TYR A 53 9.86 8.42 -10.25
CA TYR A 53 11.09 7.63 -10.25
C TYR A 53 10.92 6.49 -9.25
N VAL A 54 10.98 5.26 -9.73
CA VAL A 54 10.58 4.08 -8.96
C VAL A 54 11.74 3.13 -8.74
N GLU A 55 11.68 2.45 -7.61
CA GLU A 55 12.50 1.29 -7.28
C GLU A 55 11.58 0.09 -7.11
N PHE A 56 11.69 -0.89 -8.00
CA PHE A 56 10.90 -2.11 -7.91
C PHE A 56 11.51 -3.10 -6.92
N ASP A 57 10.67 -3.81 -6.17
CA ASP A 57 11.09 -4.80 -5.18
C ASP A 57 11.84 -5.99 -5.80
N ASP A 58 11.56 -6.31 -7.08
CA ASP A 58 12.13 -7.44 -7.82
C ASP A 58 13.36 -7.08 -8.67
N LEU A 59 13.84 -5.83 -8.61
CA LEU A 59 14.98 -5.33 -9.37
C LEU A 59 16.05 -4.73 -8.47
N GLU A 60 17.29 -4.73 -8.95
CA GLU A 60 18.40 -4.05 -8.29
C GLU A 60 18.25 -2.52 -8.36
N TRP A 61 18.84 -1.82 -7.38
CA TRP A 61 18.73 -0.36 -7.25
C TRP A 61 19.24 0.42 -8.48
N GLU A 62 20.14 -0.15 -9.28
CA GLU A 62 20.66 0.45 -10.53
C GLU A 62 19.62 0.50 -11.64
N LYS A 63 18.56 -0.34 -11.54
CA LYS A 63 17.47 -0.40 -12.52
C LYS A 63 16.32 0.55 -12.20
N ARG A 64 16.50 1.46 -11.23
CA ARG A 64 15.53 2.51 -10.96
C ARG A 64 15.29 3.36 -12.21
N GLU A 65 14.03 3.61 -12.51
CA GLU A 65 13.61 4.24 -13.75
C GLU A 65 12.51 5.28 -13.52
N TRP A 66 12.39 6.22 -14.45
CA TRP A 66 11.25 7.12 -14.52
C TRP A 66 10.14 6.43 -15.30
N VAL A 67 8.94 6.40 -14.72
CA VAL A 67 7.74 5.86 -15.36
C VAL A 67 6.64 6.91 -15.38
N LYS A 68 5.86 6.93 -16.45
CA LYS A 68 4.71 7.81 -16.63
C LYS A 68 3.46 7.14 -16.10
N VAL A 69 2.96 7.60 -14.96
CA VAL A 69 1.89 6.93 -14.20
C VAL A 69 0.65 6.69 -15.05
N TYR A 70 0.24 7.71 -15.83
CA TYR A 70 -1.01 7.69 -16.60
C TYR A 70 -0.86 7.15 -18.04
N GLU A 71 0.37 6.88 -18.51
CA GLU A 71 0.63 6.35 -19.86
C GLU A 71 1.08 4.87 -19.83
N ASP A 72 1.94 4.50 -18.87
CA ASP A 72 2.64 3.20 -18.90
C ASP A 72 1.83 2.06 -18.24
N PHE A 73 0.82 2.40 -17.43
CA PHE A 73 0.12 1.45 -16.56
C PHE A 73 -1.39 1.44 -16.77
N ALA A 74 -1.96 0.24 -16.70
CA ALA A 74 -3.42 0.09 -16.64
C ALA A 74 -3.94 0.22 -15.19
N ALA A 75 -3.09 -0.02 -14.19
CA ALA A 75 -3.36 0.32 -12.80
C ALA A 75 -2.09 0.75 -12.08
N PHE A 76 -2.24 1.76 -11.22
CA PHE A 76 -1.19 2.25 -10.35
C PHE A 76 -1.84 2.62 -9.02
N LEU A 77 -1.54 1.85 -7.97
CA LEU A 77 -2.08 2.00 -6.63
C LEU A 77 -0.96 2.47 -5.69
N VAL A 78 -1.29 3.33 -4.74
CA VAL A 78 -0.33 3.89 -3.78
C VAL A 78 -0.77 3.57 -2.37
N GLU A 79 0.19 3.21 -1.53
CA GLU A 79 0.00 2.95 -0.11
C GLU A 79 -0.85 4.04 0.55
N TYR A 80 -1.82 3.62 1.36
CA TYR A 80 -2.75 4.51 2.02
C TYR A 80 -2.72 4.39 3.55
N GLN A 81 -3.05 3.22 4.10
CA GLN A 81 -3.11 3.02 5.55
C GLN A 81 -2.80 1.57 5.92
N LEU A 82 -2.36 1.37 7.17
CA LEU A 82 -2.21 0.08 7.80
C LEU A 82 -3.53 -0.37 8.43
N ILE A 83 -3.91 -1.62 8.18
CA ILE A 83 -5.13 -2.24 8.70
C ILE A 83 -4.83 -3.60 9.33
N TRP A 84 -5.76 -4.09 10.14
CA TRP A 84 -5.89 -5.51 10.48
C TRP A 84 -6.74 -6.22 9.42
N ALA A 85 -6.11 -7.10 8.65
CA ALA A 85 -6.76 -7.91 7.63
C ALA A 85 -6.72 -9.40 8.01
N LYS A 86 -7.79 -10.11 7.67
CA LYS A 86 -7.85 -11.57 7.84
C LYS A 86 -7.02 -12.23 6.75
N ARG A 87 -6.12 -13.13 7.14
CA ARG A 87 -5.40 -14.02 6.23
C ARG A 87 -5.37 -15.44 6.76
N LYS A 88 -5.05 -16.38 5.87
CA LYS A 88 -4.62 -17.72 6.28
C LYS A 88 -3.34 -17.59 7.09
N ASP A 89 -3.27 -18.29 8.22
CA ASP A 89 -2.10 -18.28 9.07
C ASP A 89 -0.86 -18.75 8.29
N PRO A 90 0.18 -17.90 8.11
CA PRO A 90 1.36 -18.27 7.34
C PRO A 90 2.14 -19.44 7.95
N SER A 91 2.01 -19.66 9.26
CA SER A 91 2.67 -20.76 9.97
C SER A 91 1.95 -22.11 9.80
N GLN A 92 0.78 -22.11 9.14
CA GLN A 92 -0.06 -23.27 9.02
C GLN A 92 0.46 -24.30 8.02
N SER A 93 0.75 -25.51 8.49
CA SER A 93 1.13 -26.63 7.63
C SER A 93 -0.08 -27.26 6.91
N GLN A 94 0.17 -27.73 5.69
CA GLN A 94 -0.79 -28.47 4.85
C GLN A 94 -1.35 -29.66 5.64
N GLY A 95 -2.67 -29.67 5.90
CA GLY A 95 -3.38 -30.77 6.57
C GLY A 95 -4.03 -30.42 7.92
N SER A 96 -3.79 -29.23 8.47
CA SER A 96 -4.51 -28.73 9.65
C SER A 96 -5.76 -27.92 9.27
N LYS A 97 -6.76 -27.84 10.16
CA LYS A 97 -8.00 -27.06 9.92
C LYS A 97 -7.64 -25.59 9.64
N LEU A 98 -7.98 -25.06 8.47
CA LEU A 98 -7.74 -23.65 8.07
C LEU A 98 -8.05 -22.69 9.21
N LYS A 99 -7.00 -22.05 9.74
CA LYS A 99 -7.12 -21.00 10.74
C LYS A 99 -6.87 -19.67 10.05
N HIS A 100 -7.82 -18.76 10.21
CA HIS A 100 -7.62 -17.37 9.82
C HIS A 100 -7.13 -16.59 11.02
N ILE A 101 -6.14 -15.73 10.79
CA ILE A 101 -5.60 -14.81 11.78
C ILE A 101 -5.79 -13.38 11.29
N GLN A 102 -5.88 -12.44 12.22
CA GLN A 102 -5.77 -11.01 11.90
C GLN A 102 -4.28 -10.67 11.80
N TRP A 103 -3.89 -10.01 10.72
CA TRP A 103 -2.50 -9.64 10.45
C TRP A 103 -2.44 -8.21 9.91
N PRO A 104 -1.42 -7.42 10.29
CA PRO A 104 -1.21 -6.09 9.72
C PRO A 104 -0.95 -6.15 8.21
N ALA A 105 -1.66 -5.31 7.46
CA ALA A 105 -1.52 -5.18 6.02
C ALA A 105 -1.65 -3.73 5.57
N LEU A 106 -0.90 -3.36 4.53
CA LEU A 106 -1.04 -2.08 3.85
C LEU A 106 -2.18 -2.14 2.86
N THR A 107 -3.03 -1.13 2.88
CA THR A 107 -4.04 -0.90 1.83
C THR A 107 -3.52 0.09 0.81
N PHE A 108 -4.07 0.02 -0.41
CA PHE A 108 -3.65 0.90 -1.51
C PHE A 108 -4.85 1.62 -2.13
N LYS A 109 -4.63 2.87 -2.55
CA LYS A 109 -5.60 3.70 -3.28
C LYS A 109 -5.19 3.85 -4.75
N PRO A 110 -6.14 3.74 -5.69
CA PRO A 110 -5.84 3.90 -7.12
C PRO A 110 -5.57 5.35 -7.52
N LEU A 111 -4.42 5.59 -8.14
CA LEU A 111 -4.21 6.75 -9.02
C LEU A 111 -4.78 6.47 -10.43
N VAL A 112 -4.55 5.25 -10.93
CA VAL A 112 -5.02 4.74 -12.23
C VAL A 112 -5.83 3.46 -12.03
N GLY A 113 -6.86 3.24 -12.86
CA GLY A 113 -7.70 2.03 -12.82
C GLY A 113 -8.91 2.09 -11.88
N LYS A 114 -9.36 3.30 -11.50
CA LYS A 114 -10.40 3.52 -10.47
C LYS A 114 -11.72 2.76 -10.68
N SER A 115 -12.09 2.46 -11.93
CA SER A 115 -13.31 1.71 -12.31
C SER A 115 -13.32 0.29 -11.76
N VAL A 116 -12.18 -0.41 -11.77
CA VAL A 116 -12.07 -1.82 -11.36
C VAL A 116 -11.90 -1.96 -9.85
N TYR A 117 -11.19 -1.01 -9.23
CA TYR A 117 -10.92 -0.99 -7.79
C TYR A 117 -11.95 -0.19 -6.99
N SER A 118 -13.13 0.08 -7.56
CA SER A 118 -14.21 0.77 -6.81
C SER A 118 -14.85 -0.11 -5.75
N SER A 119 -14.65 -1.43 -5.80
CA SER A 119 -15.26 -2.40 -4.87
C SER A 119 -14.26 -3.43 -4.35
N ILE A 120 -12.98 -3.26 -4.68
CA ILE A 120 -11.88 -4.15 -4.31
C ILE A 120 -10.73 -3.31 -3.77
N ILE A 121 -10.16 -3.75 -2.66
CA ILE A 121 -9.01 -3.12 -2.00
C ILE A 121 -7.84 -4.09 -2.09
N ALA A 122 -6.77 -3.65 -2.74
CA ALA A 122 -5.50 -4.37 -2.70
C ALA A 122 -4.91 -4.26 -1.29
N VAL A 123 -4.44 -5.38 -0.76
CA VAL A 123 -3.77 -5.46 0.54
C VAL A 123 -2.44 -6.18 0.41
N GLU A 124 -1.39 -5.63 1.01
CA GLU A 124 -0.08 -6.27 1.10
C GLU A 124 0.22 -6.55 2.57
N PHE A 125 0.34 -7.82 2.95
CA PHE A 125 0.64 -8.20 4.33
C PHE A 125 2.09 -7.90 4.68
N LEU A 126 2.31 -7.35 5.88
CA LEU A 126 3.66 -7.09 6.37
C LEU A 126 4.43 -8.41 6.59
N VAL A 127 5.76 -8.30 6.58
CA VAL A 127 6.74 -9.39 6.65
C VAL A 127 6.94 -10.15 5.35
N ASP A 128 5.91 -10.83 4.85
CA ASP A 128 6.04 -11.69 3.66
C ASP A 128 5.61 -11.03 2.36
N LYS A 129 5.10 -9.79 2.44
CA LYS A 129 4.62 -9.01 1.29
C LYS A 129 3.59 -9.76 0.45
N GLN A 130 2.84 -10.69 1.07
CA GLN A 130 1.80 -11.39 0.35
C GLN A 130 0.73 -10.38 -0.10
N LEU A 131 0.48 -10.33 -1.41
CA LEU A 131 -0.59 -9.54 -1.98
C LEU A 131 -1.91 -10.33 -1.98
N ASP A 132 -2.98 -9.68 -1.58
CA ASP A 132 -4.36 -10.18 -1.66
C ASP A 132 -5.31 -9.04 -2.04
N PHE A 133 -6.54 -9.38 -2.41
CA PHE A 133 -7.55 -8.44 -2.87
C PHE A 133 -8.87 -8.70 -2.15
N LEU A 134 -9.23 -7.77 -1.26
CA LEU A 134 -10.41 -7.88 -0.43
C LEU A 134 -11.57 -7.08 -1.04
N SER A 135 -12.81 -7.50 -0.84
CA SER A 135 -13.95 -6.66 -1.18
C SER A 135 -14.01 -5.44 -0.23
N GLU A 136 -14.53 -4.31 -0.70
CA GLU A 136 -14.71 -3.12 0.17
C GLU A 136 -15.61 -3.42 1.38
N ASP A 137 -16.61 -4.30 1.21
CA ASP A 137 -17.49 -4.79 2.29
C ASP A 137 -16.78 -5.72 3.29
N SER A 138 -15.55 -6.14 3.02
CA SER A 138 -14.77 -6.92 3.96
C SER A 138 -14.50 -6.06 5.19
N ALA A 139 -15.01 -6.46 6.35
CA ALA A 139 -14.72 -5.75 7.59
C ALA A 139 -13.22 -5.85 7.94
N PHE A 140 -12.45 -4.82 7.61
CA PHE A 140 -11.11 -4.58 8.13
C PHE A 140 -11.13 -3.43 9.13
N GLN A 141 -10.22 -3.49 10.10
CA GLN A 141 -10.08 -2.48 11.15
C GLN A 141 -8.81 -1.67 10.89
N PRO A 142 -8.88 -0.34 10.75
CA PRO A 142 -7.68 0.51 10.72
C PRO A 142 -6.80 0.27 11.95
N TYR A 143 -5.49 0.19 11.74
CA TYR A 143 -4.52 0.06 12.83
C TYR A 143 -4.44 1.39 13.59
N GLN A 144 -4.52 1.32 14.93
CA GLN A 144 -4.39 2.47 15.81
C GLN A 144 -3.26 2.24 16.81
N ASP A 145 -2.14 2.95 16.67
CA ASP A 145 -0.91 2.74 17.46
C ASP A 145 -1.14 2.73 18.98
N ASP A 146 -1.97 3.65 19.47
CA ASP A 146 -2.30 3.79 20.90
C ASP A 146 -3.06 2.59 21.49
N ILE A 147 -3.75 1.82 20.64
CA ILE A 147 -4.61 0.70 21.05
C ILE A 147 -3.94 -0.64 20.68
N ASP A 148 -3.43 -0.73 19.47
CA ASP A 148 -3.06 -1.98 18.81
C ASP A 148 -1.59 -2.36 19.00
N SER A 149 -0.73 -1.45 19.46
CA SER A 149 0.70 -1.72 19.68
C SER A 149 0.98 -2.84 20.69
N LEU A 150 0.01 -3.13 21.56
CA LEU A 150 0.04 -4.21 22.56
C LEU A 150 -0.66 -5.51 22.09
N ASN A 151 -1.13 -5.57 20.84
CA ASN A 151 -1.81 -6.74 20.32
C ASN A 151 -0.90 -7.98 20.41
N PRO A 152 -1.39 -9.13 20.91
CA PRO A 152 -0.60 -10.36 21.03
C PRO A 152 0.07 -10.77 19.72
N VAL A 153 -0.56 -10.54 18.57
CA VAL A 153 0.02 -10.86 17.26
C VAL A 153 1.32 -10.09 17.04
N LEU A 154 1.40 -8.82 17.43
CA LEU A 154 2.65 -8.05 17.33
C LEU A 154 3.68 -8.52 18.36
N ARG A 155 3.26 -8.71 19.60
CA ARG A 155 4.15 -9.14 20.69
C ARG A 155 4.82 -10.48 20.38
N ASP A 156 4.07 -11.41 19.82
CA ASP A 156 4.53 -12.77 19.54
C ASP A 156 5.33 -12.84 18.21
N ASN A 157 5.36 -11.75 17.41
CA ASN A 157 6.09 -11.65 16.14
C ASN A 157 7.00 -10.41 16.11
N PRO A 158 8.23 -10.46 16.65
CA PRO A 158 9.10 -9.29 16.78
C PRO A 158 9.43 -8.57 15.46
N GLN A 159 9.61 -9.32 14.37
CA GLN A 159 9.84 -8.73 13.04
C GLN A 159 8.63 -7.92 12.56
N LEU A 160 7.43 -8.48 12.71
CA LEU A 160 6.18 -7.79 12.37
C LEU A 160 6.03 -6.51 13.19
N GLN A 161 6.32 -6.58 14.50
CA GLN A 161 6.27 -5.42 15.38
C GLN A 161 7.22 -4.31 14.91
N GLU A 162 8.43 -4.67 14.46
CA GLU A 162 9.40 -3.70 13.95
C GLU A 162 8.90 -3.05 12.66
N GLU A 163 8.38 -3.81 11.70
CA GLU A 163 7.82 -3.26 10.45
C GLU A 163 6.65 -2.30 10.71
N VAL A 164 5.76 -2.65 11.65
CA VAL A 164 4.67 -1.74 12.09
C VAL A 164 5.22 -0.46 12.69
N LYS A 165 6.24 -0.53 13.56
CA LYS A 165 6.86 0.65 14.17
C LYS A 165 7.54 1.55 13.13
N ILE A 166 8.25 0.95 12.17
CA ILE A 166 8.88 1.67 11.06
C ILE A 166 7.79 2.40 10.26
N TRP A 167 6.73 1.70 9.87
CA TRP A 167 5.63 2.30 9.12
C TRP A 167 4.98 3.45 9.89
N VAL A 168 4.64 3.27 11.17
CA VAL A 168 4.05 4.33 12.00
C VAL A 168 4.96 5.55 12.11
N LYS A 169 6.27 5.33 12.26
CA LYS A 169 7.26 6.42 12.28
C LYS A 169 7.29 7.17 10.96
N GLU A 170 7.28 6.45 9.84
CA GLU A 170 7.26 7.05 8.50
C GLU A 170 5.99 7.87 8.26
N GLN A 171 4.81 7.37 8.65
CA GLN A 171 3.57 8.15 8.54
C GLN A 171 3.63 9.44 9.37
N LYS A 172 4.12 9.37 10.62
CA LYS A 172 4.27 10.56 11.48
C LYS A 172 5.22 11.59 10.87
N VAL A 173 6.32 11.13 10.25
CA VAL A 173 7.28 11.99 9.56
C VAL A 173 6.62 12.69 8.37
N GLN A 174 5.87 11.95 7.55
CA GLN A 174 5.13 12.51 6.41
C GLN A 174 4.05 13.51 6.86
N GLU A 175 3.31 13.21 7.94
CA GLU A 175 2.33 14.13 8.51
C GLU A 175 2.96 15.47 8.93
N ILE A 176 4.15 15.46 9.54
CA ILE A 176 4.89 16.68 9.90
C ILE A 176 5.26 17.46 8.64
N PHE A 177 5.85 16.81 7.64
CA PHE A 177 6.24 17.49 6.39
C PHE A 177 5.05 18.06 5.62
N MET A 178 3.86 17.49 5.74
CA MET A 178 2.64 18.03 5.13
C MET A 178 2.08 19.26 5.87
N GLN A 179 2.35 19.41 7.17
CA GLN A 179 1.88 20.55 7.98
C GLN A 179 2.70 21.82 7.71
N ASP A 180 4.01 21.70 7.49
CA ASP A 180 4.91 22.85 7.26
C ASP A 180 4.68 23.56 5.90
N VAL A 181 3.85 23.02 5.01
CA VAL A 181 3.53 23.61 3.70
C VAL A 181 2.25 24.48 3.74
N GLN A 182 1.68 24.71 4.93
CA GLN A 182 0.48 25.53 5.13
C GLN A 182 0.74 26.96 5.65
N GLU A 183 2.01 27.35 5.90
CA GLU A 183 2.38 28.73 6.25
C GLU A 183 2.86 29.55 5.04
#